data_AF-H1S9W6-F1
#
_entry.id   AF-H1S9W6-F1
#
_cell.length_a   1.000
_cell.length_b   1.000
_cell.length_c   1.000
_cell.angle_alpha   90.00
_cell.angle_beta   90.00
_cell.angle_gamma   90.00
#
_symmetry.space_group_name_H-M   'P 1'
#
loop_
_entity.id
_entity.type
_entity.pdbx_description
1 polymer ?
#
loop_
_entity_poly.entity_id
_entity_poly.type
_entity_poly.pdbx_seq_one_letter_code
_entity_poly.pdbx_strand_id
1 'polypeptide(L)'
;MIGSAGNKASLADDWNSRFGIVKGSKVLGVTDFTGFTYNDKTWTAKNSAYDGSSVDTSGNTQPNFLAARKAYRAYQGDSVTGLSTQGNAAPTASYQSGADRRLVLAPIVDCSGFANPGNHSAPVQSWACLLMIEPMQTGGNIDSVRLEYRGDSSAPGSPCATQGIPGATTGVGPLVPVLVQ
;
A
#
# COMPACT_ATOMS: atom_id res chain seq x y z
N MET A 1 -0.71 6.44 -20.26
CA MET A 1 -0.26 5.06 -20.39
C MET A 1 0.04 4.54 -19.01
N ILE A 2 -0.47 3.38 -18.65
CA ILE A 2 -0.06 2.66 -17.44
C ILE A 2 1.05 1.68 -17.85
N GLY A 3 2.20 1.79 -17.19
CA GLY A 3 3.36 0.92 -17.37
C GLY A 3 4.55 1.60 -18.06
N SER A 4 5.69 1.65 -17.36
CA SER A 4 7.02 1.77 -17.98
C SER A 4 7.71 0.44 -17.77
N ALA A 5 8.18 -0.21 -18.84
CA ALA A 5 8.99 -1.43 -18.71
C ALA A 5 10.39 -1.08 -18.15
N GLY A 6 10.90 -1.93 -17.25
CA GLY A 6 12.26 -1.83 -16.68
C GLY A 6 12.27 -1.98 -15.16
N ASN A 7 13.23 -2.75 -14.62
CA ASN A 7 13.43 -2.89 -13.18
C ASN A 7 13.89 -1.54 -12.59
N LYS A 8 12.95 -0.78 -12.03
CA LYS A 8 13.26 0.46 -11.31
C LYS A 8 13.66 0.05 -9.90
N ALA A 9 14.96 -0.10 -9.64
CA ALA A 9 15.47 -0.38 -8.28
C ALA A 9 14.99 0.64 -7.24
N SER A 10 14.69 1.88 -7.67
CA SER A 10 14.08 2.93 -6.84
C SER A 10 12.63 2.67 -6.44
N LEU A 11 11.93 1.72 -7.07
CA LEU A 11 10.54 1.40 -6.76
C LEU A 11 10.41 0.86 -5.34
N ALA A 12 11.33 -0.03 -4.93
CA ALA A 12 11.35 -0.57 -3.58
C ALA A 12 11.58 0.54 -2.55
N ASP A 13 12.47 1.49 -2.82
CA ASP A 13 12.74 2.59 -1.90
C ASP A 13 11.53 3.53 -1.76
N ASP A 14 10.83 3.83 -2.87
CA ASP A 14 9.64 4.67 -2.86
C ASP A 14 8.46 3.95 -2.18
N TRP A 15 8.23 2.66 -2.49
CA TRP A 15 7.25 1.82 -1.81
C TRP A 15 7.50 1.78 -0.30
N ASN A 16 8.73 1.47 0.09
CA ASN A 16 9.14 1.26 1.48
C ASN A 16 9.13 2.56 2.30
N SER A 17 9.26 3.73 1.66
CA SER A 17 9.16 4.99 2.38
C SER A 17 7.78 5.23 2.98
N ARG A 18 6.72 4.66 2.38
CA ARG A 18 5.36 4.66 2.94
C ARG A 18 5.27 3.89 4.25
N PHE A 19 6.12 2.86 4.41
CA PHE A 19 6.28 2.11 5.66
C PHE A 19 7.26 2.76 6.64
N GLY A 20 7.81 3.93 6.29
CA GLY A 20 8.83 4.60 7.10
C GLY A 20 10.15 3.85 7.16
N ILE A 21 10.50 3.10 6.11
CA ILE A 21 11.78 2.40 6.05
C ILE A 21 12.79 3.30 5.35
N VAL A 22 13.88 3.63 6.06
CA VAL A 22 14.96 4.49 5.59
C VAL A 22 16.21 3.67 5.30
N LYS A 23 16.82 3.88 4.13
CA LYS A 23 18.13 3.30 3.77
C LYS A 23 19.20 4.39 3.86
N GLY A 24 20.19 4.19 4.74
CA GLY A 24 21.19 5.22 5.03
C GLY A 24 20.55 6.53 5.51
N SER A 25 21.08 7.67 5.04
CA SER A 25 20.54 9.01 5.38
C SER A 25 19.44 9.51 4.43
N LYS A 26 18.93 8.67 3.53
CA LYS A 26 17.99 9.07 2.50
C LYS A 26 16.55 8.95 3.02
N VAL A 27 15.91 10.09 3.25
CA VAL A 27 14.47 10.18 3.55
C VAL A 27 13.72 10.45 2.24
N LEU A 28 12.81 9.54 1.87
CA LEU A 28 12.01 9.63 0.64
C LEU A 28 10.55 10.00 0.95
N GLY A 29 10.26 11.30 1.04
CA GLY A 29 8.93 11.79 1.37
C GLY A 29 8.48 11.46 2.81
N VAL A 30 7.21 11.74 3.11
CA VAL A 30 6.61 11.47 4.44
C VAL A 30 6.17 10.00 4.55
N THR A 31 6.18 9.44 5.76
CA THR A 31 5.72 8.07 6.00
C THR A 31 4.19 8.00 6.01
N ASP A 32 3.62 6.79 6.05
CA ASP A 32 2.27 6.64 6.58
C ASP A 32 2.26 6.89 8.10
N PHE A 33 1.08 7.03 8.71
CA PHE A 33 0.96 7.07 10.16
C PHE A 33 1.36 5.75 10.84
N THR A 34 1.59 4.68 10.08
CA THR A 34 2.20 3.45 10.60
C THR A 34 3.11 2.75 9.59
N GLY A 35 4.23 2.23 10.08
CA GLY A 35 5.12 1.31 9.37
C GLY A 35 4.80 -0.16 9.58
N PHE A 36 3.77 -0.47 10.36
CA PHE A 36 3.47 -1.84 10.78
C PHE A 36 3.14 -2.74 9.58
N THR A 37 3.80 -3.88 9.52
CA THR A 37 3.70 -4.86 8.43
C THR A 37 2.73 -5.96 8.80
N TYR A 38 1.91 -6.39 7.84
CA TYR A 38 0.95 -7.48 7.98
C TYR A 38 1.30 -8.59 6.98
N ASN A 39 2.10 -9.54 7.45
CA ASN A 39 2.55 -10.67 6.64
C ASN A 39 2.38 -11.99 7.41
N ASP A 40 2.79 -13.12 6.83
CA ASP A 40 2.59 -14.43 7.48
C ASP A 40 3.26 -14.56 8.86
N LYS A 41 4.24 -13.71 9.19
CA LYS A 41 4.87 -13.68 10.51
C LYS A 41 4.13 -12.83 11.52
N THR A 42 3.64 -11.67 11.09
CA THR A 42 3.07 -10.64 11.98
C THR A 42 1.54 -10.62 11.95
N TRP A 43 0.90 -11.34 11.04
CA TRP A 43 -0.55 -11.35 10.85
C TRP A 43 -1.02 -12.70 10.31
N THR A 44 -1.11 -13.69 11.19
CA THR A 44 -1.43 -15.09 10.84
C THR A 44 -2.83 -15.30 10.28
N ALA A 45 -3.74 -14.34 10.42
CA ALA A 45 -5.09 -14.38 9.85
C ALA A 45 -5.09 -14.23 8.33
N LYS A 46 -4.05 -13.61 7.75
CA LYS A 46 -3.84 -13.40 6.30
C LYS A 46 -4.98 -12.66 5.57
N ASN A 47 -5.90 -12.08 6.33
CA ASN A 47 -6.99 -11.24 5.84
C ASN A 47 -7.31 -10.17 6.88
N SER A 48 -8.13 -9.20 6.48
CA SER A 48 -8.69 -8.18 7.38
C SER A 48 -7.63 -7.45 8.22
N ALA A 49 -6.46 -7.14 7.65
CA ALA A 49 -5.43 -6.37 8.34
C ALA A 49 -5.88 -4.93 8.59
N TYR A 50 -6.86 -4.41 7.83
CA TYR A 50 -7.38 -3.06 8.02
C TYR A 50 -8.01 -2.85 9.42
N ASP A 51 -8.94 -3.72 9.81
CA ASP A 51 -9.81 -3.58 10.99
C ASP A 51 -10.06 -4.89 11.76
N GLY A 52 -9.50 -6.01 11.32
CA GLY A 52 -9.66 -7.32 11.93
C GLY A 52 -8.80 -7.53 13.17
N SER A 53 -8.64 -8.79 13.54
CA SER A 53 -7.83 -9.24 14.68
C SER A 53 -6.94 -10.40 14.26
N SER A 54 -5.70 -10.42 14.74
CA SER A 54 -4.77 -11.50 14.49
C SER A 54 -3.69 -11.57 15.56
N VAL A 55 -2.88 -12.61 15.46
CA VAL A 55 -1.66 -12.82 16.26
C VAL A 55 -0.46 -12.97 15.33
N ASP A 56 0.74 -12.75 15.88
CA ASP A 56 1.99 -13.15 15.22
C ASP A 56 2.20 -14.68 15.33
N THR A 57 3.27 -15.18 14.71
CA THR A 57 3.65 -16.60 14.78
C THR A 57 4.02 -17.09 16.18
N SER A 58 4.21 -16.18 17.15
CA SER A 58 4.48 -16.48 18.55
C SER A 58 3.20 -16.43 19.41
N GLY A 59 2.04 -16.15 18.82
CA GLY A 59 0.76 -16.06 19.52
C GLY A 59 0.49 -14.70 20.18
N ASN A 60 1.30 -13.67 19.97
CA ASN A 60 1.05 -12.34 20.52
C ASN A 60 0.02 -11.59 19.68
N THR A 61 -0.99 -11.00 20.32
CA THR A 61 -1.98 -10.14 19.66
C THR A 61 -1.31 -8.95 18.97
N GLN A 62 -1.68 -8.74 17.71
CA GLN A 62 -1.15 -7.65 16.89
C GLN A 62 -2.23 -6.59 16.62
N PRO A 63 -1.86 -5.29 16.58
CA PRO A 63 -2.80 -4.24 16.20
C PRO A 63 -3.13 -4.35 14.70
N ASN A 64 -4.40 -4.17 14.33
CA ASN A 64 -4.78 -3.92 12.93
C ASN A 64 -4.31 -2.53 12.46
N PHE A 65 -4.47 -2.24 11.17
CA PHE A 65 -4.05 -0.99 10.53
C PHE A 65 -4.57 0.26 11.23
N LEU A 66 -5.87 0.30 11.56
CA LEU A 66 -6.45 1.44 12.26
C LEU A 66 -5.83 1.65 13.65
N ALA A 67 -5.67 0.58 14.43
CA ALA A 67 -5.04 0.63 15.75
C ALA A 67 -3.56 1.00 15.68
N ALA A 68 -2.83 0.43 14.72
CA ALA A 68 -1.41 0.69 14.49
C ALA A 68 -1.15 2.14 14.08
N ARG A 69 -2.01 2.72 13.22
CA ARG A 69 -1.98 4.15 12.86
C ARG A 69 -2.22 5.06 14.05
N LYS A 70 -3.27 4.78 14.83
CA LYS A 70 -3.58 5.58 16.02
C LYS A 70 -2.43 5.60 17.05
N ALA A 71 -1.67 4.51 17.12
CA ALA A 71 -0.53 4.36 18.02
C ALA A 71 0.83 4.67 17.37
N TYR A 72 0.85 5.19 16.14
CA TYR A 72 2.07 5.51 15.38
C TYR A 72 3.10 4.37 15.36
N ARG A 73 2.62 3.13 15.20
CA ARG A 73 3.49 1.94 15.28
C ARG A 73 4.47 1.95 14.11
N ALA A 74 5.75 1.89 14.45
CA ALA A 74 6.83 1.82 13.47
C ALA A 74 6.91 0.44 12.80
N TYR A 75 7.67 0.37 11.70
CA TYR A 75 8.07 -0.90 11.09
C TYR A 75 8.79 -1.80 12.11
N GLN A 76 8.42 -3.07 12.19
CA GLN A 76 8.95 -4.00 13.20
C GLN A 76 10.39 -4.49 12.91
N GLY A 77 10.93 -4.19 11.74
CA GLY A 77 12.26 -4.64 11.31
C GLY A 77 12.26 -5.94 10.51
N ASP A 78 13.33 -6.13 9.75
CA ASP A 78 13.55 -7.28 8.87
C ASP A 78 13.52 -8.61 9.65
N SER A 79 14.07 -8.64 10.86
CA SER A 79 14.12 -9.87 11.69
C SER A 79 12.73 -10.35 12.14
N VAL A 80 11.88 -9.42 12.59
CA VAL A 80 10.51 -9.72 13.06
C VAL A 80 9.62 -10.09 11.87
N THR A 81 9.71 -9.33 10.78
CA THR A 81 8.86 -9.54 9.60
C THR A 81 9.36 -10.68 8.70
N GLY A 82 10.64 -11.07 8.79
CA GLY A 82 11.25 -12.03 7.88
C GLY A 82 11.46 -11.48 6.46
N LEU A 83 11.42 -10.16 6.30
CA LEU A 83 11.68 -9.47 5.03
C LEU A 83 13.14 -9.06 4.95
N SER A 84 13.64 -8.79 3.74
CA SER A 84 14.97 -8.19 3.52
C SER A 84 14.81 -6.82 2.85
N THR A 85 14.43 -5.82 3.63
CA THR A 85 14.26 -4.45 3.12
C THR A 85 15.58 -3.69 3.06
N GLN A 86 16.60 -4.13 3.81
CA GLN A 86 17.91 -3.46 3.98
C GLN A 86 17.82 -2.01 4.51
N GLY A 87 16.70 -1.66 5.12
CA GLY A 87 16.48 -0.36 5.74
C GLY A 87 16.13 -0.49 7.22
N ASN A 88 16.09 0.65 7.90
CA ASN A 88 15.69 0.76 9.30
C ASN A 88 14.37 1.50 9.42
N ALA A 89 13.63 1.24 10.50
CA ALA A 89 12.46 2.02 10.82
C ALA A 89 12.86 3.49 11.09
N ALA A 90 12.11 4.43 10.52
CA ALA A 90 12.17 5.84 10.85
C ALA A 90 11.83 6.06 12.34
N PRO A 91 12.25 7.19 12.94
CA PRO A 91 11.87 7.52 14.30
C PRO A 91 10.35 7.71 14.43
N THR A 92 9.79 7.48 15.63
CA THR A 92 8.36 7.62 15.92
C THR A 92 7.77 8.97 15.47
N ALA A 93 8.54 10.05 15.59
CA ALA A 93 8.15 11.39 15.15
C ALA A 93 7.82 11.49 13.65
N SER A 94 8.44 10.65 12.81
CA SER A 94 8.12 10.57 11.38
C SER A 94 6.71 10.04 11.14
N TYR A 95 6.26 9.04 11.91
CA TYR A 95 4.90 8.51 11.80
C TYR A 95 3.86 9.47 12.38
N GLN A 96 4.20 10.22 13.44
CA GLN A 96 3.34 11.27 13.98
C GLN A 96 3.08 12.41 12.99
N SER A 97 4.06 12.68 12.13
CA SER A 97 3.97 13.64 11.01
C SER A 97 3.65 12.95 9.67
N GLY A 98 3.18 11.70 9.72
CA GLY A 98 2.83 10.91 8.55
C GLY A 98 1.61 11.46 7.80
N ALA A 99 1.28 10.79 6.69
CA ALA A 99 0.11 11.07 5.89
C ALA A 99 -0.61 9.77 5.48
N ASP A 100 -1.82 9.85 4.94
CA ASP A 100 -2.45 8.70 4.30
C ASP A 100 -1.69 8.32 3.03
N ARG A 101 -0.88 7.24 3.09
CA ARG A 101 -0.06 6.82 1.94
C ARG A 101 -0.13 5.33 1.61
N ARG A 102 -0.82 4.55 2.45
CA ARG A 102 -0.98 3.09 2.24
C ARG A 102 -2.36 2.68 1.74
N LEU A 103 -3.34 3.59 1.73
CA LEU A 103 -4.60 3.41 1.00
C LEU A 103 -4.42 3.97 -0.40
N VAL A 104 -4.43 3.09 -1.40
CA VAL A 104 -4.11 3.44 -2.78
C VAL A 104 -5.23 3.02 -3.72
N LEU A 105 -5.38 3.79 -4.79
CA LEU A 105 -6.31 3.50 -5.86
C LEU A 105 -5.60 2.73 -6.97
N ALA A 106 -6.19 1.63 -7.41
CA ALA A 106 -5.75 0.88 -8.58
C ALA A 106 -6.88 0.77 -9.59
N PRO A 107 -6.63 1.01 -10.90
CA PRO A 107 -7.67 0.90 -11.90
C PRO A 107 -8.06 -0.56 -12.12
N ILE A 108 -9.36 -0.82 -12.20
CA ILE A 108 -9.92 -2.07 -12.69
C ILE A 108 -10.18 -1.87 -14.18
N VAL A 109 -9.61 -2.74 -15.01
CA VAL A 109 -9.67 -2.66 -16.48
C VAL A 109 -10.20 -3.96 -17.07
N ASP A 110 -10.85 -3.85 -18.23
CA ASP A 110 -11.22 -5.04 -19.01
C ASP A 110 -9.97 -5.69 -19.63
N CYS A 111 -9.62 -6.88 -19.16
CA CYS A 111 -8.44 -7.59 -19.65
C CYS A 111 -8.59 -8.06 -21.10
N SER A 112 -9.82 -8.16 -21.63
CA SER A 112 -10.04 -8.48 -23.05
C SER A 112 -9.50 -7.40 -23.99
N GLY A 113 -9.37 -6.15 -23.51
CA GLY A 113 -8.74 -5.07 -24.26
C GLY A 113 -7.28 -5.36 -24.63
N PHE A 114 -6.58 -6.18 -23.85
CA PHE A 114 -5.19 -6.57 -24.11
C PHE A 114 -5.05 -7.85 -24.94
N ALA A 115 -6.16 -8.51 -25.32
CA ALA A 115 -6.12 -9.77 -26.08
C ALA A 115 -5.62 -9.60 -27.51
N ASN A 116 -5.68 -8.38 -28.07
CA ASN A 116 -5.22 -8.09 -29.42
C ASN A 116 -3.73 -7.69 -29.42
N PRO A 117 -2.85 -8.42 -30.14
CA PRO A 117 -1.45 -8.05 -30.29
C PRO A 117 -1.31 -6.61 -30.81
N GLY A 118 -0.54 -5.78 -30.11
CA GLY A 118 -0.33 -4.37 -30.46
C GLY A 118 -1.32 -3.39 -29.80
N ASN A 119 -2.36 -3.86 -29.12
CA ASN A 119 -3.19 -3.00 -28.27
C ASN A 119 -2.63 -2.94 -26.85
N HIS A 120 -2.24 -1.74 -26.41
CA HIS A 120 -1.63 -1.49 -25.10
C HIS A 120 -2.51 -0.62 -24.21
N SER A 121 -3.78 -0.42 -24.57
CA SER A 121 -4.75 0.35 -23.80
C SER A 121 -6.00 -0.46 -23.52
N ALA A 122 -6.52 -0.30 -22.30
CA ALA A 122 -7.82 -0.80 -21.89
C ALA A 122 -8.53 0.31 -21.10
N PRO A 123 -9.84 0.52 -21.31
CA PRO A 123 -10.59 1.51 -20.56
C PRO A 123 -10.66 1.12 -19.07
N VAL A 124 -10.53 2.13 -18.20
CA VAL A 124 -10.76 1.97 -16.76
C VAL A 124 -12.26 1.84 -16.52
N GLN A 125 -12.68 0.72 -15.94
CA GLN A 125 -14.08 0.44 -15.61
C GLN A 125 -14.46 0.99 -14.24
N SER A 126 -13.59 0.80 -13.25
CA SER A 126 -13.72 1.38 -11.92
C SER A 126 -12.36 1.43 -11.21
N TRP A 127 -12.36 1.82 -9.94
CA TRP A 127 -11.15 1.94 -9.14
C TRP A 127 -11.27 1.08 -7.89
N ALA A 128 -10.30 0.20 -7.68
CA ALA A 128 -10.15 -0.58 -6.46
C ALA A 128 -9.51 0.29 -5.37
N CYS A 129 -10.06 0.22 -4.17
CA CYS A 129 -9.39 0.67 -2.96
C CYS A 129 -8.51 -0.47 -2.43
N LEU A 130 -7.22 -0.24 -2.32
CA LEU A 130 -6.25 -1.23 -1.85
C LEU A 130 -5.50 -0.70 -0.62
N LEU A 131 -5.27 -1.58 0.35
CA LEU A 131 -4.33 -1.33 1.44
C LEU A 131 -3.01 -2.02 1.13
N MET A 132 -1.91 -1.26 1.12
CA MET A 132 -0.55 -1.77 1.08
C MET A 132 -0.23 -2.40 2.43
N ILE A 133 -0.05 -3.72 2.51
CA ILE A 133 0.08 -4.42 3.80
C ILE A 133 1.51 -4.79 4.19
N GLU A 134 2.43 -4.93 3.23
CA GLU A 134 3.83 -5.22 3.51
C GLU A 134 4.84 -4.43 2.65
N PRO A 135 6.04 -4.16 3.18
CA PRO A 135 7.15 -3.59 2.42
C PRO A 135 7.60 -4.48 1.25
N MET A 136 8.24 -3.85 0.27
CA MET A 136 9.00 -4.51 -0.78
C MET A 136 10.36 -4.98 -0.26
N GLN A 137 10.76 -6.18 -0.64
CA GLN A 137 12.11 -6.65 -0.43
C GLN A 137 13.09 -5.91 -1.36
N THR A 138 14.37 -5.85 -0.97
CA THR A 138 15.42 -5.30 -1.81
C THR A 138 15.48 -6.03 -3.16
N GLY A 139 15.80 -5.28 -4.22
CA GLY A 139 15.81 -5.79 -5.59
C GLY A 139 14.47 -5.63 -6.32
N GLY A 140 13.43 -5.13 -5.63
CA GLY A 140 12.14 -4.83 -6.25
C GLY A 140 11.35 -6.07 -6.64
N ASN A 141 11.52 -7.17 -5.89
CA ASN A 141 10.78 -8.40 -6.14
C ASN A 141 9.27 -8.15 -5.92
N ILE A 142 8.55 -8.00 -7.02
CA ILE A 142 7.10 -7.76 -7.07
C ILE A 142 6.31 -8.99 -6.58
N ASP A 143 6.84 -10.20 -6.76
CA ASP A 143 6.17 -11.44 -6.34
C ASP A 143 6.10 -11.57 -4.81
N SER A 144 6.79 -10.71 -4.08
CA SER A 144 6.84 -10.72 -2.63
C SER A 144 5.99 -9.64 -1.96
N VAL A 145 5.08 -8.98 -2.68
CA VAL A 145 4.33 -7.83 -2.17
C VAL A 145 2.84 -8.11 -2.22
N ARG A 146 2.20 -8.06 -1.05
CA ARG A 146 0.76 -8.24 -0.92
C ARG A 146 0.02 -6.93 -0.70
N LEU A 147 -1.21 -6.93 -1.20
CA LEU A 147 -2.19 -5.86 -1.10
C LEU A 147 -3.48 -6.47 -0.56
N GLU A 148 -4.20 -5.72 0.26
CA GLU A 148 -5.54 -6.09 0.71
C GLU A 148 -6.59 -5.28 -0.04
N TYR A 149 -7.51 -5.96 -0.73
CA TYR A 149 -8.63 -5.32 -1.40
C TYR A 149 -9.67 -4.86 -0.39
N ARG A 150 -10.02 -3.57 -0.44
CA ARG A 150 -10.97 -2.93 0.48
C ARG A 150 -12.33 -2.61 -0.16
N GLY A 151 -12.51 -2.96 -1.43
CA GLY A 151 -13.73 -2.70 -2.18
C GLY A 151 -13.54 -1.69 -3.30
N ASP A 152 -14.64 -1.38 -3.99
CA ASP A 152 -14.67 -0.31 -4.97
C ASP A 152 -14.46 1.05 -4.27
N SER A 153 -13.68 1.94 -4.86
CA SER A 153 -13.38 3.24 -4.27
C SER A 153 -14.63 4.13 -4.20
N SER A 154 -15.60 3.92 -5.07
CA SER A 154 -16.86 4.68 -5.12
C SER A 154 -17.93 4.18 -4.13
N ALA A 155 -17.71 3.03 -3.50
CA ALA A 155 -18.66 2.47 -2.55
C ALA A 155 -18.82 3.35 -1.29
N PRO A 156 -20.05 3.51 -0.75
CA PRO A 156 -20.26 4.20 0.52
C PRO A 156 -19.41 3.59 1.64
N GLY A 157 -18.67 4.44 2.37
CA GLY A 157 -17.77 3.99 3.44
C GLY A 157 -16.41 3.45 2.96
N SER A 158 -16.10 3.51 1.66
CA SER A 158 -14.78 3.14 1.15
C SER A 158 -13.69 4.01 1.79
N PRO A 159 -12.61 3.43 2.34
CA PRO A 159 -11.56 4.21 2.98
C PRO A 159 -10.72 5.02 1.98
N CYS A 160 -10.80 4.72 0.69
CA CYS A 160 -10.15 5.51 -0.36
C CYS A 160 -11.02 6.67 -0.89
N ALA A 161 -12.28 6.79 -0.47
CA ALA A 161 -13.20 7.88 -0.85
C ALA A 161 -12.62 9.27 -0.53
N THR A 162 -11.91 9.40 0.59
CA THR A 162 -11.33 10.66 1.07
C THR A 162 -10.01 11.02 0.39
N GLN A 163 -9.38 10.08 -0.33
CA GLN A 163 -8.12 10.29 -1.06
C GLN A 163 -8.31 10.97 -2.42
N GLY A 164 -9.57 11.26 -2.77
CA GLY A 164 -9.96 11.83 -4.05
C GLY A 164 -10.12 10.74 -5.10
N ILE A 165 -11.35 10.56 -5.58
CA ILE A 165 -11.66 9.54 -6.58
C ILE A 165 -11.45 10.14 -7.98
N PRO A 166 -10.66 9.51 -8.86
CA PRO A 166 -10.59 9.88 -10.26
C PRO A 166 -11.95 9.74 -10.95
N GLY A 167 -12.52 10.88 -11.37
CA GLY A 167 -13.39 10.98 -12.55
C GLY A 167 -14.67 10.14 -12.64
N ALA A 168 -15.17 9.52 -11.57
CA ALA A 168 -16.48 8.88 -11.60
C ALA A 168 -17.56 9.90 -11.21
N THR A 169 -18.53 10.17 -12.09
CA THR A 169 -19.68 11.06 -11.83
C THR A 169 -20.56 10.59 -10.66
N THR A 170 -20.32 9.38 -10.15
CA THR A 170 -20.99 8.73 -9.01
C THR A 170 -20.07 8.51 -7.81
N GLY A 171 -18.83 8.99 -7.83
CA GLY A 171 -17.86 8.77 -6.76
C GLY A 171 -18.19 9.53 -5.48
N VAL A 172 -18.14 8.84 -4.33
CA VAL A 172 -18.19 9.47 -3.01
C VAL A 172 -16.80 10.00 -2.67
N GLY A 173 -16.51 11.27 -2.91
CA GLY A 173 -15.19 11.88 -2.60
C GLY A 173 -14.88 13.13 -3.43
N PRO A 174 -13.89 13.96 -3.07
CA PRO A 174 -13.44 15.06 -3.92
C PRO A 174 -13.02 14.53 -5.29
N LEU A 175 -13.67 14.99 -6.35
CA LEU A 175 -13.29 14.63 -7.72
C LEU A 175 -11.95 15.29 -8.03
N VAL A 176 -10.91 14.48 -8.22
CA VAL A 176 -9.58 14.98 -8.60
C VAL A 176 -9.40 14.79 -10.10
N PRO A 177 -9.02 15.84 -10.86
CA PRO A 177 -8.65 15.69 -12.26
C PRO A 177 -7.51 14.69 -12.37
N VAL A 178 -7.74 13.57 -13.06
CA VAL A 178 -6.64 12.69 -13.47
C VAL A 178 -6.15 13.12 -14.84
N LEU A 179 -4.82 13.23 -14.96
CA LEU A 179 -4.19 13.32 -16.27
C LEU A 179 -4.43 11.97 -16.96
N VAL A 180 -5.32 11.95 -17.95
CA VAL A 180 -5.43 10.83 -18.89
C VAL A 180 -4.17 10.89 -19.73
N GLN A 181 -3.17 10.06 -19.38
CA GLN A 181 -2.02 9.82 -20.22
C GLN A 181 -2.25 8.59 -21.08
#